data_AF-A0A948FU95-F1
#
_entry.id   AF-A0A948FU95-F1
#
_cell.length_a   1.000
_cell.length_b   1.000
_cell.length_c   1.000
_cell.angle_alpha   90.00
_cell.angle_beta   90.00
_cell.angle_gamma   90.00
#
_symmetry.space_group_name_H-M   'P 1'
#
loop_
_entity.id
_entity.type
_entity.pdbx_description
1 polymer ?
#
loop_
_entity_poly.entity_id
_entity_poly.type
_entity_poly.pdbx_seq_one_letter_code
_entity_poly.pdbx_strand_id
1 'polypeptide(L)'
;MTPLVPIAPSLPHLTRHPVPHPLLHSRRAAVPDHEQLRVLVVAESFLPQINGVTNSVRRVLEHLADRGHRAELVAPTGPDTYAGFRVRHARGATLPFYKDFKIGLETRRRLRQTMLRFRPDVVHIASPATLGYQ
;
A
#
# COMPACT_ATOMS: atom_id res chain seq x y z
N MET A 1 12.70 -3.45 83.73
CA MET A 1 13.33 -2.79 82.57
C MET A 1 14.05 -3.86 81.78
N THR A 2 13.37 -4.41 80.77
CA THR A 2 13.86 -5.52 79.94
C THR A 2 13.14 -5.42 78.59
N PRO A 3 13.84 -5.20 77.46
CA PRO A 3 13.23 -5.17 76.13
C PRO A 3 13.48 -6.50 75.38
N LEU A 4 12.89 -6.56 74.17
CA LEU A 4 13.06 -7.53 73.06
C LEU A 4 11.97 -8.59 72.91
N VAL A 5 10.98 -8.25 72.08
CA VAL A 5 10.19 -9.21 71.29
C VAL A 5 10.80 -9.25 69.89
N PRO A 6 11.28 -10.39 69.38
CA PRO A 6 11.67 -10.53 67.98
C PRO A 6 10.45 -10.88 67.11
N ILE A 7 10.27 -10.12 66.04
CA ILE A 7 9.30 -10.34 64.97
C ILE A 7 9.85 -11.43 64.04
N ALA A 8 9.05 -12.47 63.76
CA ALA A 8 9.34 -13.49 62.76
C ALA A 8 8.37 -13.38 61.55
N PRO A 9 8.80 -13.78 60.34
CA PRO A 9 8.36 -13.14 59.09
C PRO A 9 7.17 -13.80 58.39
N SER A 10 6.49 -12.97 57.59
CA SER A 10 5.36 -13.26 56.71
C SER A 10 5.73 -14.14 55.50
N LEU A 11 4.75 -14.92 55.03
CA LEU A 11 4.79 -15.83 53.87
C LEU A 11 5.27 -15.15 52.55
N PRO A 12 5.94 -15.90 51.64
CA PRO A 12 6.38 -15.35 50.37
C PRO A 12 5.22 -15.19 49.37
N HIS A 13 5.01 -13.96 48.91
CA HIS A 13 4.16 -13.63 47.77
C HIS A 13 4.81 -14.09 46.46
N LEU A 14 4.12 -14.98 45.75
CA LEU A 14 4.45 -15.43 44.40
C LEU A 14 4.43 -14.23 43.44
N THR A 15 5.61 -13.70 43.09
CA THR A 15 5.74 -12.56 42.18
C THR A 15 5.54 -13.06 40.74
N ARG A 16 4.41 -12.70 40.12
CA ARG A 16 4.18 -12.93 38.70
C ARG A 16 5.18 -12.09 37.90
N HIS A 17 6.17 -12.72 37.29
CA HIS A 17 7.06 -12.06 36.35
C HIS A 17 6.26 -11.58 35.12
N PRO A 18 6.35 -10.31 34.72
CA PRO A 18 5.77 -9.84 33.46
C PRO A 18 6.55 -10.45 32.30
N VAL A 19 5.82 -11.10 31.39
CA VAL A 19 6.36 -11.63 30.14
C VAL A 19 6.73 -10.44 29.24
N PRO A 20 7.98 -10.30 28.77
CA PRO A 20 8.34 -9.20 27.89
C PRO A 20 7.69 -9.40 26.51
N HIS A 21 6.74 -8.54 26.17
CA HIS A 21 6.22 -8.45 24.81
C HIS A 21 7.32 -7.89 23.88
N PRO A 22 7.61 -8.52 22.74
CA PRO A 22 8.54 -7.97 21.77
C PRO A 22 7.98 -6.65 21.24
N LEU A 23 8.66 -5.55 21.55
CA LEU A 23 8.43 -4.23 20.98
C LEU A 23 8.72 -4.31 19.48
N LEU A 24 7.69 -4.62 18.68
CA LEU A 24 7.65 -4.31 17.26
C LEU A 24 7.69 -2.78 17.16
N HIS A 25 8.90 -2.24 17.09
CA HIS A 25 9.15 -0.87 16.69
C HIS A 25 8.67 -0.74 15.24
N SER A 26 7.37 -0.48 15.07
CA SER A 26 6.88 0.15 13.86
C SER A 26 7.50 1.54 13.86
N ARG A 27 8.69 1.66 13.28
CA ARG A 27 9.18 2.95 12.79
C ARG A 27 8.09 3.42 11.84
N ARG A 28 7.20 4.28 12.32
CA ARG A 28 6.57 5.28 11.47
C ARG A 28 7.74 5.91 10.73
N ALA A 29 7.92 5.55 9.46
CA ALA A 29 8.77 6.33 8.58
C ALA A 29 8.23 7.75 8.69
N ALA A 30 9.05 8.66 9.23
CA ALA A 30 8.75 10.07 9.18
C ALA A 30 8.43 10.38 7.71
N VAL A 31 7.21 10.85 7.44
CA VAL A 31 6.87 11.34 6.10
C VAL A 31 7.67 12.63 5.95
N PRO A 32 8.72 12.67 5.11
CA PRO A 32 9.53 13.86 4.97
C PRO A 32 8.66 14.99 4.41
N ASP A 33 8.83 16.20 4.92
CA ASP A 33 8.27 17.40 4.28
C ASP A 33 8.90 17.55 2.88
N HIS A 34 8.06 17.24 1.89
CA HIS A 34 8.19 17.40 0.44
C HIS A 34 9.50 16.92 -0.23
N GLU A 35 9.87 15.66 -0.02
CA GLU A 35 10.66 14.93 -1.02
C GLU A 35 9.79 14.66 -2.27
N GLN A 36 10.32 14.91 -3.47
CA GLN A 36 9.62 14.61 -4.72
C GLN A 36 9.41 13.09 -4.83
N LEU A 37 8.20 12.62 -4.54
CA LEU A 37 7.83 11.20 -4.65
C LEU A 37 7.63 10.74 -6.09
N ARG A 38 7.90 9.44 -6.30
CA ARG A 38 7.58 8.66 -7.50
C ARG A 38 6.45 7.68 -7.17
N VAL A 39 5.25 7.97 -7.66
CA VAL A 39 4.05 7.18 -7.35
C VAL A 39 3.65 6.33 -8.54
N LEU A 40 3.67 5.00 -8.37
CA LEU A 40 3.09 4.08 -9.36
C LEU A 40 1.62 3.87 -9.02
N VAL A 41 0.72 4.34 -9.87
CA VAL A 41 -0.73 4.13 -9.71
C VAL A 41 -1.14 2.92 -10.54
N VAL A 42 -1.89 2.00 -9.95
CA VAL A 42 -2.45 0.81 -10.63
C VAL A 42 -3.95 0.84 -10.49
N ALA A 43 -4.69 0.81 -11.59
CA ALA A 43 -6.15 0.90 -11.60
C ALA A 43 -6.76 -0.23 -12.44
N GLU A 44 -7.87 -0.78 -11.96
CA GLU A 44 -8.64 -1.78 -12.72
C GLU A 44 -9.44 -1.18 -13.88
N SER A 45 -9.65 0.13 -13.87
CA SER A 45 -10.36 0.88 -14.91
C SER A 45 -9.81 2.29 -15.01
N PHE A 46 -9.89 2.85 -16.20
CA PHE A 46 -9.57 4.24 -16.48
C PHE A 46 -10.32 4.68 -17.74
N LEU A 47 -10.01 5.87 -18.26
CA LEU A 47 -10.69 6.43 -19.43
C LEU A 47 -10.72 5.45 -20.63
N PRO A 48 -11.78 5.45 -21.45
CA PRO A 48 -12.97 6.32 -21.35
C PRO A 48 -14.02 5.86 -20.31
N GLN A 49 -13.79 4.77 -19.59
CA GLN A 49 -14.74 4.31 -18.57
C GLN A 49 -14.84 5.35 -17.45
N ILE A 50 -16.06 5.80 -17.12
CA ILE A 50 -16.29 6.77 -16.05
C ILE A 50 -16.97 6.04 -14.88
N ASN A 51 -16.27 5.99 -13.75
CA ASN A 51 -16.73 5.36 -12.51
C ASN A 51 -15.99 5.98 -11.31
N GLY A 52 -16.24 5.47 -10.11
CA GLY A 52 -15.57 5.93 -8.88
C GLY A 52 -14.05 5.87 -8.95
N VAL A 53 -13.48 4.79 -9.51
CA VAL A 53 -12.04 4.60 -9.70
C VAL A 53 -11.45 5.65 -10.59
N THR A 54 -12.05 5.83 -11.77
CA THR A 54 -11.49 6.71 -12.78
C THR A 54 -11.50 8.12 -12.24
N ASN A 55 -12.56 8.52 -11.54
CA ASN A 55 -12.64 9.83 -10.90
C ASN A 55 -11.64 10.00 -9.75
N SER A 56 -11.42 8.97 -8.91
CA SER A 56 -10.43 9.07 -7.83
C SER A 56 -9.00 9.09 -8.36
N VAL A 57 -8.67 8.21 -9.30
CA VAL A 57 -7.35 8.12 -9.94
C VAL A 57 -7.02 9.42 -10.69
N ARG A 58 -7.98 10.00 -11.43
CA ARG A 58 -7.79 11.30 -12.08
C ARG A 58 -7.38 12.39 -11.08
N ARG A 59 -8.12 12.52 -9.98
CA ARG A 59 -7.82 13.52 -8.94
C ARG A 59 -6.47 13.26 -8.27
N VAL A 60 -6.13 12.00 -8.02
CA VAL A 60 -4.80 11.64 -7.47
C VAL A 60 -3.70 12.08 -8.43
N LEU A 61 -3.81 11.77 -9.73
CA LEU A 61 -2.82 12.16 -10.72
C LEU A 61 -2.73 13.68 -10.88
N GLU A 62 -3.85 14.38 -10.94
CA GLU A 62 -3.88 15.86 -10.98
C GLU A 62 -3.17 16.45 -9.75
N HIS A 63 -3.48 15.97 -8.55
CA HIS A 63 -2.86 16.44 -7.31
C HIS A 63 -1.36 16.12 -7.23
N LEU A 64 -0.93 14.97 -7.73
CA LEU A 64 0.49 14.62 -7.81
C LEU A 64 1.24 15.56 -8.77
N ALA A 65 0.63 15.92 -9.90
CA ALA A 65 1.22 16.88 -10.85
C ALA A 65 1.33 18.27 -10.21
N ASP A 66 0.27 18.75 -9.58
CA ASP A 66 0.23 20.08 -8.94
C ASP A 66 1.25 20.22 -7.80
N ARG A 67 1.56 19.11 -7.11
CA ARG A 67 2.57 19.06 -6.03
C ARG A 67 3.99 18.78 -6.53
N GLY A 68 4.19 18.67 -7.85
CA GLY A 68 5.51 18.41 -8.45
C GLY A 68 6.03 16.99 -8.24
N HIS A 69 5.16 16.03 -7.93
CA HIS A 69 5.52 14.61 -7.85
C HIS A 69 5.61 13.97 -9.24
N ARG A 70 6.27 12.82 -9.33
CA ARG A 70 6.30 12.00 -10.55
C ARG A 70 5.34 10.84 -10.42
N ALA A 71 4.62 10.51 -11.49
CA ALA A 71 3.78 9.33 -11.51
C ALA A 71 3.84 8.57 -12.84
N GLU A 72 3.48 7.29 -12.77
CA GLU A 72 3.07 6.47 -13.92
C GLU A 72 1.76 5.75 -13.55
N LEU A 73 0.81 5.70 -14.47
CA LEU A 73 -0.43 4.94 -14.32
C LEU A 73 -0.32 3.60 -15.07
N VAL A 74 -0.78 2.53 -14.45
CA VAL A 74 -1.02 1.23 -15.10
C VAL A 74 -2.52 0.98 -15.08
N ALA A 75 -3.13 0.86 -16.26
CA ALA A 75 -4.58 0.68 -16.43
C ALA A 75 -4.87 -0.15 -17.70
N PRO A 76 -6.06 -0.78 -17.84
CA PRO A 76 -6.37 -1.55 -19.05
C PRO A 76 -6.58 -0.68 -20.29
N THR A 77 -7.13 0.53 -20.13
CA THR A 77 -7.43 1.49 -21.19
C THR A 77 -7.03 2.90 -20.76
N GLY A 78 -6.99 3.85 -21.70
CA GLY A 78 -6.71 5.26 -21.42
C GLY A 78 -5.94 5.95 -22.55
N PRO A 79 -5.83 7.28 -22.51
CA PRO A 79 -4.86 8.00 -23.34
C PRO A 79 -3.42 7.56 -22.99
N ASP A 80 -2.44 7.81 -23.86
CA ASP A 80 -1.02 7.50 -23.58
C ASP A 80 -0.44 8.31 -22.41
N THR A 81 -1.02 9.49 -22.16
CA THR A 81 -0.65 10.38 -21.07
C THR A 81 -1.87 11.00 -20.41
N TYR A 82 -1.76 11.24 -19.10
CA TYR A 82 -2.77 11.92 -18.31
C TYR A 82 -2.11 12.79 -17.24
N ALA A 83 -2.52 14.06 -17.10
CA ALA A 83 -1.91 15.03 -16.17
C ALA A 83 -0.37 15.11 -16.29
N GLY A 84 0.16 15.00 -17.52
CA GLY A 84 1.61 14.97 -17.78
C GLY A 84 2.31 13.64 -17.45
N PHE A 85 1.58 12.64 -16.93
CA PHE A 85 2.12 11.33 -16.58
C PHE A 85 1.82 10.28 -17.63
N ARG A 86 2.72 9.30 -17.77
CA ARG A 86 2.55 8.19 -18.71
C ARG A 86 1.50 7.20 -18.19
N VAL A 87 0.63 6.78 -19.10
CA VAL A 87 -0.29 5.64 -18.89
C VAL A 87 0.28 4.43 -19.61
N ARG A 88 0.40 3.31 -18.89
CA ARG A 88 0.82 2.02 -19.42
C ARG A 88 -0.39 1.11 -19.51
N HIS A 89 -0.73 0.73 -20.73
CA HIS A 89 -1.82 -0.20 -20.95
C HIS A 89 -1.43 -1.62 -20.53
N ALA A 90 -1.97 -2.07 -19.40
CA ALA A 90 -1.90 -3.46 -18.99
C ALA A 90 -2.97 -4.22 -19.80
N ARG A 91 -2.55 -4.87 -20.87
CA ARG A 91 -3.41 -5.80 -21.62
C ARG A 91 -3.77 -6.98 -20.72
N GLY A 92 -4.89 -6.91 -20.02
CA GLY A 92 -5.51 -8.09 -19.43
C GLY A 92 -6.01 -8.98 -20.57
N ALA A 93 -5.47 -10.18 -20.71
CA ALA A 93 -6.05 -11.16 -21.63
C ALA A 93 -7.39 -11.62 -21.05
N THR A 94 -8.49 -11.14 -21.61
CA THR A 94 -9.83 -11.68 -21.32
C THR A 94 -9.94 -13.04 -22.01
N LEU A 95 -9.82 -14.15 -21.27
CA LEU A 95 -10.33 -15.43 -21.76
C LEU A 95 -11.82 -15.57 -21.38
N PRO A 96 -12.65 -16.11 -22.30
CA PRO A 96 -14.11 -16.05 -22.18
C PRO A 96 -14.70 -16.86 -21.01
N PHE A 97 -13.97 -17.79 -20.37
CA PHE A 97 -14.57 -18.66 -19.34
C PHE A 97 -13.89 -18.70 -17.97
N TYR A 98 -12.71 -18.12 -17.76
CA TYR A 98 -12.13 -17.88 -16.42
C TYR A 98 -11.14 -16.72 -16.48
N LYS A 99 -11.57 -15.53 -16.03
CA LYS A 99 -10.86 -14.25 -16.24
C LYS A 99 -9.70 -14.03 -15.26
N ASP A 100 -9.74 -14.63 -14.07
CA ASP A 100 -8.89 -14.17 -12.97
C ASP A 100 -7.47 -14.76 -12.92
N PHE A 101 -7.26 -15.95 -13.49
CA PHE A 101 -6.05 -16.71 -13.17
C PHE A 101 -4.88 -16.53 -14.15
N LYS A 102 -5.12 -16.28 -15.44
CA LYS A 102 -4.04 -16.07 -16.44
C LYS A 102 -3.56 -14.63 -16.56
N ILE A 103 -4.36 -13.66 -16.11
CA ILE A 103 -3.95 -12.24 -16.04
C ILE A 103 -2.84 -12.06 -14.99
N GLY A 104 -2.82 -12.89 -13.94
CA GLY A 104 -1.91 -12.76 -12.81
C GLY A 104 -0.42 -12.75 -13.17
N LEU A 105 0.08 -13.69 -13.98
CA LEU A 105 1.54 -13.85 -14.18
C LEU A 105 2.14 -12.84 -15.16
N GLU A 106 1.50 -12.63 -16.32
CA GLU A 106 1.95 -11.64 -17.30
C GLU A 106 1.83 -10.22 -16.74
N THR A 107 0.75 -9.94 -16.00
CA THR A 107 0.59 -8.68 -15.29
C THR A 107 1.63 -8.55 -14.18
N ARG A 108 1.94 -9.61 -13.41
CA ARG A 108 3.01 -9.58 -12.38
C ARG A 108 4.37 -9.31 -12.99
N ARG A 109 4.75 -9.96 -14.10
CA ARG A 109 6.06 -9.74 -14.75
C ARG A 109 6.17 -8.31 -15.29
N ARG A 110 5.14 -7.83 -15.99
CA ARG A 110 5.09 -6.46 -16.54
C ARG A 110 5.06 -5.40 -15.44
N LEU A 111 4.32 -5.65 -14.37
CA LEU A 111 4.26 -4.77 -13.19
C LEU A 111 5.62 -4.75 -12.49
N ARG A 112 6.27 -5.91 -12.29
CA ARG A 112 7.63 -5.98 -11.74
C ARG A 112 8.63 -5.23 -12.60
N GLN A 113 8.61 -5.39 -13.92
CA GLN A 113 9.47 -4.63 -14.83
C GLN A 113 9.20 -3.12 -14.76
N THR A 114 7.93 -2.73 -14.60
CA THR A 114 7.54 -1.33 -14.43
C THR A 114 8.07 -0.79 -13.11
N MET A 115 7.91 -1.50 -11.99
CA MET A 115 8.49 -1.14 -10.70
C MET A 115 10.02 -1.06 -10.74
N LEU A 116 10.70 -1.97 -11.43
CA LEU A 116 12.16 -1.93 -11.54
C LEU A 116 12.66 -0.72 -12.36
N ARG A 117 11.99 -0.37 -13.46
CA ARG A 117 12.35 0.83 -14.24
C ARG A 117 11.95 2.12 -13.54
N PHE A 118 10.71 2.17 -13.07
CA PHE A 118 10.10 3.37 -12.49
C PHE A 118 10.48 3.59 -11.03
N ARG A 119 11.06 2.60 -10.34
CA ARG A 119 11.52 2.68 -8.94
C ARG A 119 10.59 3.55 -8.06
N PRO A 120 9.31 3.16 -7.92
CA PRO A 120 8.36 3.95 -7.15
C PRO A 120 8.70 3.93 -5.67
N ASP A 121 8.49 5.07 -5.01
CA ASP A 121 8.53 5.19 -3.55
C ASP A 121 7.21 4.71 -2.95
N VAL A 122 6.11 4.89 -3.69
CA VAL A 122 4.75 4.50 -3.30
C VAL A 122 4.06 3.79 -4.47
N VAL A 123 3.37 2.70 -4.17
CA VAL A 123 2.44 2.05 -5.11
C VAL A 123 1.02 2.26 -4.62
N HIS A 124 0.21 2.98 -5.38
CA HIS A 124 -1.20 3.23 -5.08
C HIS A 124 -2.08 2.30 -5.93
N ILE A 125 -2.84 1.42 -5.30
CA ILE A 125 -3.70 0.43 -5.97
C ILE A 125 -5.15 0.88 -5.81
N ALA A 126 -5.82 1.15 -6.92
CA ALA A 126 -7.21 1.57 -7.01
C ALA A 126 -8.04 0.49 -7.74
N SER A 127 -8.52 -0.50 -6.98
CA SER A 127 -9.21 -1.69 -7.51
C SER A 127 -10.56 -1.97 -6.82
N PRO A 128 -11.69 -1.42 -7.28
CA PRO A 128 -13.02 -1.78 -6.78
C PRO A 128 -13.82 -2.68 -7.74
N ALA A 129 -13.55 -3.99 -7.68
CA ALA A 129 -14.59 -5.03 -7.72
C ALA A 129 -14.03 -6.44 -7.44
N THR A 130 -12.72 -6.70 -7.57
CA THR A 130 -12.19 -8.06 -7.34
C THR A 130 -11.72 -8.36 -5.92
N LEU A 131 -11.73 -7.39 -5.00
CA LEU A 131 -11.52 -7.63 -3.57
C LEU A 131 -12.83 -7.88 -2.78
N GLY A 132 -13.97 -7.84 -3.48
CA GLY A 132 -15.32 -7.91 -2.90
C GLY A 132 -16.06 -9.24 -3.12
N TYR A 133 -15.38 -10.32 -3.53
CA TYR A 133 -15.87 -11.66 -3.20
C TYR A 133 -15.46 -11.95 -1.74
N GLN A 134 -16.23 -11.39 -0.80
CA GLN A 134 -16.36 -11.87 0.58
C GLN A 134 -17.85 -12.13 0.84
#